data_AF-A0A7S2Y2G4-F1
#
_entry.id   AF-A0A7S2Y2G4-F1
#
_cell.length_a   1.000
_cell.length_b   1.000
_cell.length_c   1.000
_cell.angle_alpha   90.00
_cell.angle_beta   90.00
_cell.angle_gamma   90.00
#
_symmetry.space_group_name_H-M   'P 1'
#
loop_
_entity.id
_entity.type
_entity.pdbx_description
1 polymer ?
#
loop_
_entity_poly.entity_id
_entity_poly.type
_entity_poly.pdbx_seq_one_letter_code
_entity_poly.pdbx_strand_id
1 'polypeptide(L)'
;TGSPTKAPTTDPPVTGSPTKAPTLPPTPPPVPNNLPTGPFIAPGYSEQVTIPQPPVPANLEGIQSNCPHNEAGLVDWAQAVGSYSPGGNVALPGNTRVILSGSLSLPLGTLTIPANSELILNPPPSGME
;
A
#
# COMPACT_ATOMS: atom_id res chain seq x y z
N THR A 1 -39.05 60.88 37.47
CA THR A 1 -39.84 59.73 37.95
C THR A 1 -39.18 58.45 37.46
N GLY A 2 -38.84 57.52 38.35
CA GLY A 2 -38.48 56.11 38.03
C GLY A 2 -36.98 55.73 37.95
N SER A 3 -36.45 55.14 39.02
CA SER A 3 -35.35 54.14 39.04
C SER A 3 -35.99 52.71 38.98
N PRO A 4 -35.32 51.53 38.78
CA PRO A 4 -34.05 51.12 39.41
C PRO A 4 -33.09 50.09 38.69
N THR A 5 -31.81 50.15 39.07
CA THR A 5 -30.87 49.10 39.59
C THR A 5 -30.62 47.70 38.95
N LYS A 6 -29.32 47.40 38.63
CA LYS A 6 -28.45 46.29 39.18
C LYS A 6 -27.12 46.24 38.37
N ALA A 7 -25.92 46.54 38.91
CA ALA A 7 -25.01 45.83 39.83
C ALA A 7 -23.73 45.34 39.08
N PRO A 8 -22.52 45.43 39.66
CA PRO A 8 -21.24 45.28 38.96
C PRO A 8 -20.63 43.87 39.09
N THR A 9 -19.71 43.48 38.20
CA THR A 9 -18.72 42.43 38.48
C THR A 9 -17.40 42.71 37.76
N THR A 10 -16.34 42.58 38.54
CA THR A 10 -14.90 42.80 38.29
C THR A 10 -14.24 41.59 37.63
N ASP A 11 -13.25 41.80 36.76
CA ASP A 11 -12.19 40.81 36.48
C ASP A 11 -10.77 41.40 36.61
N PRO A 12 -9.75 40.61 37.03
CA PRO A 12 -8.47 41.05 37.58
C PRO A 12 -7.30 41.10 36.55
N PRO A 13 -6.02 41.38 36.95
CA PRO A 13 -5.08 42.16 36.13
C PRO A 13 -3.80 41.43 35.61
N VAL A 14 -3.10 42.11 34.67
CA VAL A 14 -1.68 42.08 34.20
C VAL A 14 -0.97 40.74 33.90
N THR A 15 -0.28 40.65 32.75
CA THR A 15 1.14 40.18 32.55
C THR A 15 1.40 40.01 31.04
N GLY A 16 2.33 40.74 30.41
CA GLY A 16 3.77 40.48 30.40
C GLY A 16 4.20 40.01 29.00
N SER A 17 4.77 40.88 28.17
CA SER A 17 5.21 40.55 26.80
C SER A 17 6.54 39.79 26.82
N PRO A 18 6.67 38.60 26.22
CA PRO A 18 7.96 37.94 26.10
C PRO A 18 8.74 38.46 24.87
N THR A 19 9.85 39.18 25.11
CA THR A 19 10.91 39.37 24.12
C THR A 19 11.81 38.14 24.14
N LYS A 20 11.82 37.36 23.05
CA LYS A 20 12.83 36.30 22.86
C LYS A 20 13.55 36.56 21.53
N ALA A 21 14.79 37.04 21.62
CA ALA A 21 15.67 37.16 20.46
C ALA A 21 16.04 35.75 19.93
N PRO A 22 16.31 35.58 18.62
CA PRO A 22 16.72 34.29 18.08
C PRO A 22 18.10 33.87 18.57
N THR A 23 18.23 32.64 19.06
CA THR A 23 19.52 32.00 19.34
C THR A 23 20.19 31.63 18.02
N LEU A 24 21.46 32.00 17.83
CA LEU A 24 22.24 31.60 16.65
C LEU A 24 22.39 30.06 16.57
N PRO A 25 22.40 29.47 15.37
CA PRO A 25 22.61 28.04 15.21
C PRO A 25 24.03 27.63 15.65
N PRO A 26 24.21 26.37 16.11
CA PRO A 26 25.52 25.87 16.54
C PRO A 26 26.49 25.76 15.36
N THR A 27 27.77 26.06 15.61
CA THR A 27 28.86 25.93 14.64
C THR A 27 29.06 24.46 14.24
N PRO A 28 29.15 24.13 12.94
CA PRO A 28 29.39 22.76 12.49
C PRO A 28 30.79 22.25 12.90
N PRO A 29 30.94 20.93 13.14
CA PRO A 29 32.23 20.34 13.47
C PRO A 29 33.23 20.41 12.30
N PRO A 30 34.55 20.36 12.56
CA PRO A 30 35.55 20.37 11.51
C PRO A 30 35.45 19.12 10.61
N VAL A 31 35.48 19.34 9.30
CA VAL A 31 35.41 18.29 8.27
C VAL A 31 36.73 17.51 8.23
N PRO A 32 36.74 16.16 8.28
CA PRO A 32 37.96 15.37 8.13
C PRO A 32 38.57 15.51 6.72
N ASN A 33 39.88 15.78 6.65
CA ASN A 33 40.62 16.09 5.41
C ASN A 33 40.72 14.97 4.35
N ASN A 34 40.07 13.81 4.54
CA ASN A 34 40.19 12.67 3.64
C ASN A 34 38.82 12.22 3.10
N LEU A 35 38.16 13.10 2.33
CA LEU A 35 37.08 12.65 1.46
C LEU A 35 37.67 12.11 0.13
N PRO A 36 37.28 10.90 -0.32
CA PRO A 36 37.72 10.38 -1.61
C PRO A 36 37.21 11.27 -2.76
N THR A 37 38.03 11.48 -3.78
CA THR A 37 37.66 12.26 -4.97
C THR A 37 36.64 11.49 -5.82
N GLY A 38 35.39 11.94 -5.79
CA GLY A 38 34.27 11.46 -6.59
C GLY A 38 32.98 12.22 -6.22
N PRO A 39 31.85 12.03 -6.92
CA PRO A 39 30.58 12.66 -6.59
C PRO A 39 29.97 12.00 -5.34
N PHE A 40 30.58 12.24 -4.19
CA PHE A 40 30.08 11.76 -2.90
C PHE A 40 29.40 12.91 -2.18
N ILE A 41 28.22 12.64 -1.63
CA ILE A 41 27.53 13.57 -0.74
C ILE A 41 28.40 13.66 0.53
N ALA A 42 28.94 14.84 0.80
CA ALA A 42 29.71 15.05 2.03
C ALA A 42 28.80 14.85 3.26
N PRO A 43 29.31 14.26 4.35
CA PRO A 43 28.56 14.13 5.59
C PRO A 43 28.13 15.53 6.06
N GLY A 44 26.81 15.75 6.17
CA GLY A 44 26.22 17.05 6.49
C GLY A 44 25.32 17.65 5.40
N TYR A 45 25.29 17.08 4.18
CA TYR A 45 24.42 17.52 3.07
C TYR A 45 23.24 16.56 2.82
N SER A 46 22.88 15.72 3.78
CA SER A 46 21.71 14.85 3.69
C SER A 46 20.48 15.52 4.30
N GLU A 47 19.41 15.65 3.53
CA GLU A 47 18.09 16.04 4.04
C GLU A 47 17.24 14.78 4.21
N GLN A 48 16.60 14.64 5.38
CA GLN A 48 15.62 13.58 5.62
C GLN A 48 14.28 14.05 5.05
N VAL A 49 13.87 13.46 3.93
CA VAL A 49 12.55 13.74 3.34
C VAL A 49 11.56 12.69 3.83
N THR A 50 10.50 13.15 4.48
CA THR A 50 9.37 12.28 4.84
C THR A 50 8.46 12.14 3.63
N ILE A 51 8.42 10.95 3.04
CA ILE A 51 7.43 10.63 2.01
C ILE A 51 6.10 10.37 2.74
N PRO A 52 5.03 11.15 2.50
CA PRO A 52 3.74 10.88 3.10
C PRO A 52 3.23 9.51 2.66
N GLN A 53 2.68 8.76 3.60
CA GLN A 53 2.04 7.49 3.29
C GLN A 53 0.85 7.77 2.36
N PRO A 54 0.75 7.08 1.21
CA PRO A 54 -0.39 7.22 0.32
C PRO A 54 -1.68 7.00 1.13
N PRO A 55 -2.74 7.79 0.89
CA PRO A 55 -4.02 7.51 1.52
C PRO A 55 -4.44 6.09 1.17
N VAL A 56 -4.76 5.30 2.20
CA VAL A 56 -5.41 4.00 1.99
C VAL A 56 -6.71 4.30 1.25
N PRO A 57 -6.97 3.69 0.09
CA PRO A 57 -8.23 3.88 -0.60
C PRO A 57 -9.37 3.59 0.38
N ALA A 58 -10.25 4.57 0.60
CA ALA A 58 -11.32 4.50 1.60
C ALA A 58 -12.37 3.40 1.32
N ASN A 59 -12.15 2.58 0.30
CA ASN A 59 -13.06 1.54 -0.14
C ASN A 59 -12.28 0.35 -0.75
N LEU A 60 -11.44 -0.31 0.06
CA LEU A 60 -11.14 -1.73 -0.19
C LEU A 60 -12.38 -2.61 0.09
N GLU A 61 -13.36 -2.08 0.84
CA GLU A 61 -14.68 -2.66 1.08
C GLU A 61 -15.71 -2.33 -0.01
N GLY A 62 -15.28 -1.64 -1.08
CA GLY A 62 -16.12 -1.53 -2.26
C GLY A 62 -16.31 -2.94 -2.75
N ILE A 63 -17.54 -3.47 -2.65
CA ILE A 63 -17.94 -4.77 -3.22
C ILE A 63 -17.21 -4.84 -4.56
N GLN A 64 -16.23 -5.74 -4.67
CA GLN A 64 -15.53 -6.00 -5.92
C GLN A 64 -16.57 -6.58 -6.88
N SER A 65 -17.38 -5.68 -7.41
CA SER A 65 -18.42 -5.95 -8.37
C SER A 65 -17.68 -6.27 -9.65
N ASN A 66 -17.98 -7.44 -10.21
CA ASN A 66 -17.26 -8.02 -11.35
C ASN A 66 -15.83 -8.47 -11.02
N CYS A 67 -15.60 -9.01 -9.82
CA CYS A 67 -14.37 -9.78 -9.59
C CYS A 67 -14.49 -11.13 -10.32
N PRO A 68 -13.63 -11.45 -11.30
CA PRO A 68 -13.76 -12.65 -12.12
C PRO A 68 -13.74 -13.94 -11.29
N HIS A 69 -13.12 -13.91 -10.10
CA HIS A 69 -13.08 -15.01 -9.14
C HIS A 69 -14.43 -15.34 -8.50
N ASN A 70 -15.38 -14.41 -8.49
CA ASN A 70 -16.69 -14.54 -7.86
C ASN A 70 -17.82 -14.73 -8.88
N GLU A 71 -17.49 -14.87 -10.15
CA GLU A 71 -18.47 -15.08 -11.21
C GLU A 71 -19.03 -16.50 -11.19
N ALA A 72 -20.28 -16.65 -11.66
CA ALA A 72 -20.89 -17.96 -11.79
C ALA A 72 -20.30 -18.74 -12.99
N GLY A 73 -20.39 -20.07 -12.95
CA GLY A 73 -19.97 -20.94 -14.05
C GLY A 73 -18.47 -21.20 -14.12
N LEU A 74 -17.72 -20.85 -13.07
CA LEU A 74 -16.31 -21.25 -12.92
C LEU A 74 -16.21 -22.73 -12.58
N VAL A 75 -15.32 -23.42 -13.29
CA VAL A 75 -14.96 -24.82 -13.03
C VAL A 75 -13.59 -24.84 -12.35
N ASP A 76 -13.45 -25.62 -11.29
CA ASP A 76 -12.15 -25.80 -10.63
C ASP A 76 -11.14 -26.46 -11.58
N TRP A 77 -9.87 -26.02 -11.50
CA TRP A 77 -8.78 -26.57 -12.31
C TRP A 77 -8.71 -28.10 -12.30
N ALA A 78 -8.79 -28.73 -11.12
CA ALA A 78 -8.67 -30.17 -11.01
C ALA A 78 -9.86 -30.91 -11.65
N GLN A 79 -11.04 -30.27 -11.67
CA GLN A 79 -12.22 -30.81 -12.36
C GLN A 79 -12.12 -30.63 -13.88
N ALA A 80 -11.59 -29.51 -14.35
CA ALA A 80 -11.49 -29.20 -15.78
C ALA A 80 -10.39 -30.03 -16.48
N VAL A 81 -9.25 -30.21 -15.81
CA VAL A 81 -8.06 -30.85 -16.38
C VAL A 81 -7.93 -32.32 -15.95
N GLY A 82 -8.48 -32.68 -14.78
CA GLY A 82 -8.25 -33.98 -14.18
C GLY A 82 -6.80 -34.14 -13.71
N SER A 83 -6.22 -35.31 -13.96
CA SER A 83 -4.83 -35.62 -13.63
C SER A 83 -3.89 -35.30 -14.79
N TYR A 84 -2.73 -34.74 -14.49
CA TYR A 84 -1.66 -34.47 -15.46
C TYR A 84 -0.31 -34.97 -14.93
N SER A 85 0.59 -35.33 -15.84
CA SER A 85 1.94 -35.75 -15.50
C SER A 85 2.88 -34.54 -15.34
N PRO A 86 3.94 -34.63 -14.52
CA PRO A 86 4.97 -33.60 -14.47
C PRO A 86 5.56 -33.34 -15.87
N GLY A 87 5.64 -32.08 -16.29
CA GLY A 87 6.08 -31.67 -17.62
C GLY A 87 5.12 -32.01 -18.76
N GLY A 88 3.94 -32.57 -18.44
CA GLY A 88 2.91 -32.91 -19.41
C GLY A 88 2.24 -31.67 -20.00
N ASN A 89 1.80 -31.78 -21.24
CA ASN A 89 0.98 -30.75 -21.88
C ASN A 89 -0.48 -30.90 -21.43
N VAL A 90 -1.11 -29.77 -21.12
CA VAL A 90 -2.50 -29.68 -20.67
C VAL A 90 -3.26 -28.76 -21.61
N ALA A 91 -4.50 -29.12 -21.93
CA ALA A 91 -5.42 -28.25 -22.65
C ALA A 91 -6.70 -28.07 -21.82
N LEU A 92 -7.18 -26.83 -21.71
CA LEU A 92 -8.50 -26.59 -21.13
C LEU A 92 -9.57 -27.10 -22.10
N PRO A 93 -10.72 -27.57 -21.58
CA PRO A 93 -11.89 -27.80 -22.41
C PRO A 93 -12.32 -26.53 -23.16
N GLY A 94 -13.03 -26.68 -24.27
CA GLY A 94 -13.59 -25.54 -25.01
C GLY A 94 -14.85 -24.98 -24.34
N ASN A 95 -15.09 -23.67 -24.46
CA ASN A 95 -16.24 -22.98 -23.87
C ASN A 95 -16.29 -23.08 -22.34
N THR A 96 -15.15 -23.14 -21.66
CA THR A 96 -15.09 -23.26 -20.20
C THR A 96 -14.29 -22.15 -19.57
N ARG A 97 -14.73 -21.72 -18.39
CA ARG A 97 -14.00 -20.78 -17.53
C ARG A 97 -13.47 -21.56 -16.34
N VAL A 98 -12.16 -21.59 -16.20
CA VAL A 98 -11.48 -22.43 -15.22
C VAL A 98 -10.80 -21.54 -14.19
N ILE A 99 -11.00 -21.82 -12.91
CA ILE A 99 -10.31 -21.15 -11.82
C ILE A 99 -9.23 -22.07 -11.25
N LEU A 100 -7.99 -21.57 -11.21
CA LEU A 100 -6.88 -22.20 -10.52
C LEU A 100 -6.68 -21.49 -9.18
N SER A 101 -7.14 -22.13 -8.10
CA SER A 101 -6.93 -21.63 -6.74
C SER A 101 -5.65 -22.17 -6.15
N GLY A 102 -4.72 -21.29 -5.80
CA GLY A 102 -3.41 -21.66 -5.28
C GLY A 102 -2.39 -21.97 -6.37
N SER A 103 -1.44 -22.83 -6.02
CA SER A 103 -0.31 -23.22 -6.88
C SER A 103 -0.48 -24.64 -7.39
N LEU A 104 0.03 -24.90 -8.60
CA LEU A 104 0.16 -26.26 -9.12
C LEU A 104 1.28 -26.99 -8.37
N SER A 105 1.01 -28.23 -7.96
CA SER A 105 1.98 -29.08 -7.27
C SER A 105 3.06 -29.65 -8.20
N LEU A 106 2.80 -29.68 -9.51
CA LEU A 106 3.69 -30.24 -10.52
C LEU A 106 3.91 -29.22 -11.65
N PRO A 107 5.12 -29.19 -12.25
CA PRO A 107 5.38 -28.33 -13.38
C PRO A 107 4.54 -28.79 -14.59
N LEU A 108 3.98 -27.83 -15.31
CA LEU A 108 3.36 -28.07 -16.61
C LEU A 108 4.40 -27.96 -17.73
N GLY A 109 4.17 -28.68 -18.81
CA GLY A 109 4.80 -28.40 -20.09
C GLY A 109 4.10 -27.21 -20.75
N THR A 110 3.40 -27.45 -21.85
CA THR A 110 2.56 -26.44 -22.52
C THR A 110 1.14 -26.48 -21.98
N LEU A 111 0.62 -25.31 -21.59
CA LEU A 111 -0.79 -25.11 -21.31
C LEU A 111 -1.47 -24.48 -22.54
N THR A 112 -2.47 -25.16 -23.10
CA THR A 112 -3.29 -24.67 -24.20
C THR A 112 -4.63 -24.18 -23.68
N ILE A 113 -4.95 -22.92 -23.93
CA ILE A 113 -6.24 -22.31 -23.62
C ILE A 113 -6.96 -22.07 -24.95
N PRO A 114 -8.06 -22.78 -25.25
CA PRO A 114 -8.87 -22.50 -26.44
C PRO A 114 -9.35 -21.04 -26.45
N ALA A 115 -9.53 -20.46 -27.64
CA ALA A 115 -9.92 -19.04 -27.80
C ALA A 115 -11.27 -18.68 -27.16
N ASN A 116 -12.12 -19.68 -26.94
CA ASN A 116 -13.43 -19.57 -26.29
C ASN A 116 -13.41 -20.01 -24.81
N SER A 117 -12.24 -20.13 -24.21
CA SER A 117 -12.06 -20.54 -22.82
C SER A 117 -11.22 -19.52 -22.06
N GLU A 118 -11.35 -19.53 -20.74
CA GLU A 118 -10.66 -18.60 -19.85
C GLU A 118 -9.98 -19.36 -18.71
N LEU A 119 -8.76 -18.95 -18.36
CA LEU A 119 -8.09 -19.37 -17.13
C LEU A 119 -7.99 -18.17 -16.18
N ILE A 120 -8.57 -18.32 -14.99
CA ILE A 120 -8.53 -17.34 -13.92
C ILE A 120 -7.58 -17.85 -12.84
N LEU A 121 -6.55 -17.06 -12.54
CA LEU A 121 -5.58 -17.37 -11.48
C LEU A 121 -6.03 -16.74 -10.17
N ASN A 122 -6.19 -17.54 -9.14
CA ASN A 122 -6.55 -17.11 -7.79
C ASN A 122 -5.39 -17.43 -6.83
N PRO A 123 -4.35 -16.56 -6.78
CA PRO A 123 -3.22 -16.80 -5.90
C PRO A 123 -3.68 -16.76 -4.43
N PRO A 124 -2.97 -17.48 -3.54
CA PRO A 124 -3.25 -17.38 -2.11
C PRO A 124 -3.11 -15.93 -1.64
N PRO A 125 -3.84 -15.50 -0.59
CA PRO A 125 -3.69 -14.16 -0.05
C PRO A 125 -2.23 -13.93 0.34
N SER A 126 -1.64 -12.85 -0.16
CA SER A 126 -0.27 -12.45 0.15
C SER A 126 -0.13 -12.26 1.67
N GLY A 127 0.72 -13.08 2.32
CA GLY A 127 1.02 -12.95 3.76
C GLY A 127 0.91 -14.22 4.62
N MET A 128 0.67 -15.40 4.04
CA MET A 128 0.79 -16.67 4.75
C MET A 128 1.82 -17.57 4.06
N GLU A 129 3.09 -17.39 4.42
CA GLU A 129 4.14 -18.42 4.30
C GLU A 129 4.30 -19.13 5.65
#